data_AF-A0AA41XHX6-F1
#
_entry.id   AF-A0AA41XHX6-F1
#
_cell.length_a   1.000
_cell.length_b   1.000
_cell.length_c   1.000
_cell.angle_alpha   90.00
_cell.angle_beta   90.00
_cell.angle_gamma   90.00
#
_symmetry.space_group_name_H-M   'P 1'
#
loop_
_entity.id
_entity.type
_entity.pdbx_description
1 polymer ?
#
loop_
_entity_poly.entity_id
_entity_poly.type
_entity_poly.pdbx_seq_one_letter_code
_entity_poly.pdbx_strand_id
1 'polypeptide(L)'
;MSEHRVVAPTIVAGEKVKGPASYFPSIEKTYGRPVQEWLDLVADRLDTERHMDVVAWLKTEHGLGHGHANAIVAYVKANLPS
;
A
#
# COMPACT_ATOMS: atom_id res chain seq x y z
N MET A 1 -6.44 -16.19 3.51
CA MET A 1 -5.14 -16.17 2.80
C MET A 1 -5.49 -15.87 1.36
N SER A 2 -5.64 -14.59 1.02
CA SER A 2 -6.06 -14.19 -0.32
C SER A 2 -5.08 -14.76 -1.35
N GLU A 3 -5.60 -15.39 -2.40
CA GLU A 3 -4.80 -16.05 -3.44
C GLU A 3 -3.94 -15.07 -4.26
N HIS A 4 -4.03 -13.76 -3.97
CA HIS A 4 -3.51 -12.67 -4.79
C HIS A 4 -2.60 -11.70 -4.00
N ARG A 5 -1.51 -12.23 -3.43
CA ARG A 5 -0.53 -11.40 -2.70
C ARG A 5 0.19 -10.43 -3.64
N VAL A 6 0.15 -9.14 -3.30
CA VAL A 6 1.00 -8.13 -3.93
C VAL A 6 2.32 -8.01 -3.15
N VAL A 7 3.44 -8.31 -3.83
CA VAL A 7 4.78 -8.27 -3.24
C VAL A 7 5.36 -6.86 -3.30
N ALA A 8 5.94 -6.40 -2.20
CA ALA A 8 6.63 -5.12 -2.13
C ALA A 8 7.85 -5.12 -3.09
N PRO A 9 8.06 -4.03 -3.85
CA PRO A 9 9.20 -3.94 -4.74
C PRO A 9 10.48 -3.81 -3.91
N THR A 10 11.55 -4.47 -4.36
CA THR A 10 12.89 -4.23 -3.78
C THR A 10 13.39 -2.87 -4.26
N ILE A 11 13.48 -1.90 -3.35
CA ILE A 11 14.00 -0.56 -3.66
C ILE A 11 15.50 -0.54 -3.41
N VAL A 12 16.29 -0.47 -4.48
CA VAL A 12 17.76 -0.38 -4.40
C VAL A 12 18.18 1.07 -4.23
N ALA A 13 19.11 1.33 -3.30
CA ALA A 13 19.63 2.68 -3.06
C ALA A 13 20.32 3.24 -4.32
N GLY A 14 19.82 4.37 -4.84
CA GLY A 14 20.32 5.02 -6.05
C GLY A 14 19.37 4.92 -7.25
N GLU A 15 18.37 4.05 -7.20
CA GLU A 15 17.36 3.94 -8.25
C GLU A 15 16.22 4.96 -8.06
N LYS A 16 15.83 5.65 -9.13
CA LYS A 16 14.68 6.56 -9.11
C LYS A 16 13.38 5.75 -9.22
N VAL A 17 12.84 5.35 -8.07
CA VAL A 17 11.49 4.76 -7.99
C VAL A 17 10.45 5.83 -8.34
N LYS A 18 9.49 5.46 -9.19
CA LYS A 18 8.40 6.34 -9.64
C LYS A 18 7.05 5.80 -9.19
N GLY A 19 6.03 6.65 -9.27
CA GLY A 19 4.66 6.28 -8.97
C GLY A 19 4.45 5.98 -7.49
N PRO A 20 3.40 5.22 -7.13
CA PRO A 20 3.04 5.00 -5.73
C PRO A 20 4.16 4.40 -4.86
N ALA A 21 5.00 3.54 -5.46
CA ALA A 21 6.13 2.91 -4.76
C ALA A 21 7.19 3.92 -4.27
N SER A 22 7.25 5.14 -4.84
CA SER A 22 8.19 6.17 -4.38
C SER A 22 7.88 6.68 -2.97
N TYR A 23 6.67 6.43 -2.46
CA TYR A 23 6.26 6.79 -1.10
C TYR A 23 6.63 5.74 -0.05
N PHE A 24 7.01 4.52 -0.45
CA PHE A 24 7.19 3.41 0.49
C PHE A 24 8.27 3.69 1.55
N PRO A 25 9.45 4.24 1.20
CA PRO A 25 10.46 4.57 2.22
C PRO A 25 9.96 5.59 3.25
N SER A 26 9.16 6.58 2.84
CA SER A 26 8.61 7.57 3.79
C SER A 26 7.49 6.97 4.63
N ILE A 27 6.66 6.08 4.06
CA ILE A 27 5.61 5.36 4.79
C ILE A 27 6.24 4.50 5.90
N GLU A 28 7.25 3.70 5.59
CA GLU A 28 7.94 2.88 6.60
C GLU A 28 8.57 3.76 7.69
N LYS A 29 9.22 4.86 7.30
CA LYS A 29 9.81 5.81 8.25
C LYS A 29 8.77 6.48 9.14
N THR A 30 7.59 6.83 8.61
CA THR A 30 6.55 7.56 9.35
C THR A 30 5.75 6.64 10.26
N TYR A 31 5.42 5.42 9.82
CA TYR A 31 4.52 4.53 10.54
C TYR A 31 5.22 3.35 11.23
N GLY A 32 6.53 3.18 11.03
CA GLY A 32 7.34 2.19 11.74
C GLY A 32 7.03 0.73 11.37
N ARG A 33 6.37 0.49 10.24
CA ARG A 33 5.96 -0.83 9.76
C ARG A 33 6.45 -1.07 8.34
N PRO A 34 6.97 -2.25 8.00
CA PRO A 34 7.35 -2.61 6.63
C PRO A 34 6.20 -2.41 5.65
N VAL A 35 6.48 -1.97 4.42
CA VAL A 35 5.44 -1.71 3.44
C VAL A 35 4.66 -2.98 3.08
N GLN A 36 5.32 -4.15 3.10
CA GLN A 36 4.68 -5.43 2.82
C GLN A 36 3.47 -5.69 3.73
N GLU A 37 3.54 -5.30 5.01
CA GLU A 37 2.41 -5.49 5.92
C GLU A 37 1.20 -4.63 5.52
N TRP A 38 1.44 -3.42 4.99
CA TRP A 38 0.37 -2.58 4.48
C TRP A 38 -0.22 -3.13 3.18
N LEU A 39 0.62 -3.67 2.29
CA LEU A 39 0.18 -4.29 1.04
C LEU A 39 -0.71 -5.50 1.32
N ASP A 40 -0.30 -6.35 2.26
CA ASP A 40 -1.06 -7.56 2.65
C ASP A 40 -2.44 -7.16 3.23
N LEU A 41 -2.48 -6.18 4.15
CA LEU A 41 -3.75 -5.66 4.72
C LEU A 41 -4.70 -5.08 3.66
N VAL A 42 -4.15 -4.35 2.70
CA VAL A 42 -4.95 -3.70 1.65
C VAL A 42 -5.40 -4.70 0.60
N ALA A 43 -4.60 -5.70 0.26
CA ALA A 43 -4.99 -6.77 -0.66
C ALA A 43 -6.21 -7.53 -0.11
N ASP A 44 -6.16 -7.94 1.17
CA ASP A 44 -7.26 -8.65 1.84
C ASP A 44 -8.57 -7.83 1.84
N ARG A 45 -8.48 -6.50 2.01
CA ARG A 45 -9.68 -5.63 1.98
C ARG A 45 -10.22 -5.36 0.59
N LEU A 46 -9.34 -5.17 -0.40
CA LEU A 46 -9.75 -4.90 -1.77
C LEU A 46 -10.49 -6.08 -2.43
N ASP A 47 -10.43 -7.28 -1.84
CA ASP A 47 -11.28 -8.41 -2.23
C ASP A 47 -12.79 -8.10 -2.09
N THR A 48 -13.17 -7.20 -1.16
CA THR A 48 -14.60 -6.91 -0.87
C THR A 48 -14.94 -5.42 -0.79
N GLU A 49 -13.95 -4.54 -0.65
CA GLU A 49 -14.12 -3.10 -0.47
C GLU A 49 -13.60 -2.32 -1.68
N ARG A 50 -14.20 -1.15 -1.96
CA ARG A 50 -13.73 -0.28 -3.05
C ARG A 50 -12.52 0.52 -2.59
N HIS A 51 -11.70 0.94 -3.55
CA HIS A 51 -10.49 1.76 -3.34
C HIS A 51 -10.66 2.87 -2.29
N MET A 52 -11.69 3.71 -2.42
CA MET A 52 -11.86 4.86 -1.53
C MET A 52 -12.31 4.47 -0.12
N ASP A 53 -12.99 3.33 0.03
CA ASP A 53 -13.41 2.80 1.32
C ASP A 53 -12.16 2.30 2.09
N VAL A 54 -11.26 1.59 1.40
CA VAL A 54 -9.97 1.15 1.97
C VAL A 54 -9.05 2.34 2.30
N VAL A 55 -9.01 3.38 1.46
CA VAL A 55 -8.28 4.62 1.78
C VAL A 55 -8.84 5.29 3.03
N ALA A 56 -10.17 5.33 3.19
CA ALA A 56 -10.79 5.88 4.39
C ALA A 56 -10.43 5.06 5.63
N TRP A 57 -10.51 3.73 5.55
CA TRP A 57 -10.13 2.82 6.62
C TRP A 57 -8.67 2.99 7.07
N LEU A 58 -7.71 3.09 6.15
CA LEU A 58 -6.30 3.35 6.49
C LEU A 58 -6.12 4.69 7.23
N LYS A 59 -6.93 5.70 6.90
CA LYS A 59 -6.88 6.99 7.58
C LYS A 59 -7.47 6.91 9.00
N THR A 60 -8.60 6.22 9.18
CA THR A 60 -9.33 6.19 10.45
C THR A 60 -8.70 5.21 11.43
N GLU A 61 -8.42 3.99 11.01
CA GLU A 61 -7.96 2.91 11.89
C GLU A 61 -6.45 2.88 12.08
N HIS A 62 -5.71 3.41 11.10
CA HIS A 62 -4.24 3.35 11.09
C HIS A 62 -3.57 4.73 11.09
N GLY A 63 -4.35 5.82 11.05
CA GLY A 63 -3.83 7.18 11.12
C GLY A 63 -2.99 7.60 9.90
N LEU A 64 -3.12 6.91 8.76
CA LEU A 64 -2.37 7.28 7.56
C LEU A 64 -2.84 8.62 7.01
N GLY A 65 -1.90 9.42 6.49
CA GLY A 65 -2.22 10.60 5.71
C GLY A 65 -2.78 10.23 4.34
N HIS A 66 -3.58 11.12 3.72
CA HIS A 66 -4.27 10.81 2.45
C HIS A 66 -3.32 10.34 1.33
N GLY A 67 -2.18 11.02 1.14
CA GLY A 67 -1.20 10.64 0.12
C GLY A 67 -0.60 9.25 0.34
N HIS A 68 -0.25 8.92 1.58
CA HIS A 68 0.30 7.61 1.96
C HIS A 68 -0.73 6.49 1.80
N ALA A 69 -1.96 6.70 2.31
CA ALA A 69 -3.05 5.74 2.15
C ALA A 69 -3.36 5.50 0.67
N ASN A 70 -3.49 6.56 -0.12
CA ASN A 70 -3.79 6.44 -1.55
C ASN A 70 -2.66 5.74 -2.32
N ALA A 71 -1.39 5.98 -1.98
CA ALA A 71 -0.27 5.31 -2.62
C ALA A 71 -0.30 3.79 -2.41
N ILE A 72 -0.57 3.32 -1.18
CA ILE A 72 -0.64 1.88 -0.88
C ILE A 72 -1.79 1.25 -1.67
N VAL A 73 -3.00 1.82 -1.60
CA VAL A 73 -4.18 1.25 -2.26
C VAL A 73 -4.03 1.27 -3.78
N ALA A 74 -3.51 2.35 -4.36
CA ALA A 74 -3.25 2.43 -5.80
C ALA A 74 -2.21 1.39 -6.26
N TYR A 75 -1.16 1.17 -5.46
CA TYR A 75 -0.15 0.16 -5.78
C TYR A 75 -0.74 -1.25 -5.77
N VAL A 76 -1.47 -1.62 -4.71
CA VAL A 76 -2.09 -2.95 -4.62
C VAL A 76 -3.07 -3.16 -5.77
N LYS A 77 -3.99 -2.21 -6.00
CA LYS A 77 -4.98 -2.32 -7.08
C LYS A 77 -4.38 -2.46 -8.48
N ALA A 78 -3.24 -1.83 -8.74
CA ALA A 78 -2.54 -1.94 -10.01
C ALA A 78 -1.81 -3.28 -10.21
N ASN A 79 -1.55 -4.03 -9.13
CA ASN A 79 -0.80 -5.29 -9.15
C ASN A 79 -1.65 -6.51 -8.76
N LEU A 80 -2.93 -6.31 -8.41
CA LEU A 80 -3.88 -7.40 -8.28
C LEU A 80 -4.23 -7.94 -9.69
N PRO A 81 -4.20 -9.26 -9.90
CA PRO A 81 -4.70 -9.85 -11.13
C PRO A 81 -6.20 -9.56 -11.27
N SER A 82 -6.62 -9.24 -12.50
CA SER A 82 -8.02 -9.00 -12.88
C SER A 82 -8.80 -10.30 -13.00
#